data_AF-A0A946UEE3-F1
#
_entry.id   AF-A0A946UEE3-F1
#
_cell.length_a   1.000
_cell.length_b   1.000
_cell.length_c   1.000
_cell.angle_alpha   90.00
_cell.angle_beta   90.00
_cell.angle_gamma   90.00
#
_symmetry.space_group_name_H-M   'P 1'
#
loop_
_entity.id
_entity.type
_entity.pdbx_description
1 polymer ?
#
loop_
_entity_poly.entity_id
_entity_poly.type
_entity_poly.pdbx_seq_one_letter_code
_entity_poly.pdbx_strand_id
1 'polypeptide(L)'
;MRRAANFLIPVTVITLYYALWVGLVSWLLSRFPGLEQFIPVGGIGELAESNRDTFEPIYSSLDETLLSPAGPARLAVASLGAAIMIIPVSWAYFITSRNKEVDQHFAQTIVVMPIVVTGISMIVMNSIALAFSLAGIVAAVRFRFSLDKPSHAMYIFVAISIGLGSGVGALGIAAVISAAFVYATLIIWKLQYGKVLSGPFLSMLARRDREEDEY
;
A
#
# COMPACT_ATOMS: atom_id res chain seq x y z
N MET A 1 8.38 -20.59 -26.28
CA MET A 1 8.94 -19.23 -26.08
C MET A 1 7.88 -18.11 -26.00
N ARG A 2 6.63 -18.27 -26.46
CA ARG A 2 5.57 -17.22 -26.40
C ARG A 2 5.04 -16.82 -25.00
N ARG A 3 5.19 -17.64 -23.95
CA ARG A 3 4.68 -17.30 -22.59
C ARG A 3 5.52 -16.24 -21.85
N ALA A 4 6.81 -16.10 -22.17
CA ALA A 4 7.69 -15.13 -21.50
C ALA A 4 7.46 -13.69 -21.98
N ALA A 5 7.13 -13.49 -23.26
CA ALA A 5 6.87 -12.17 -23.84
C ALA A 5 5.62 -11.49 -23.26
N ASN A 6 4.60 -12.25 -22.86
CA ASN A 6 3.36 -11.70 -22.28
C ASN A 6 3.51 -11.13 -20.86
N PHE A 7 4.61 -11.40 -20.15
CA PHE A 7 4.87 -10.87 -18.81
C PHE A 7 5.74 -9.62 -18.81
N LEU A 8 6.60 -9.45 -19.82
CA LEU A 8 7.42 -8.26 -19.95
C LEU A 8 6.56 -7.02 -20.22
N ILE A 9 5.45 -7.17 -20.95
CA ILE A 9 4.51 -6.07 -21.24
C ILE A 9 3.91 -5.46 -19.94
N PRO A 10 3.29 -6.21 -19.00
CA PRO A 10 2.75 -5.60 -17.79
C PRO A 10 3.84 -5.02 -16.87
N VAL A 11 5.00 -5.67 -16.75
CA VAL A 11 6.11 -5.15 -15.90
C VAL A 11 6.68 -3.85 -16.47
N THR A 12 6.87 -3.78 -17.78
CA THR A 12 7.36 -2.56 -18.44
C THR A 12 6.38 -1.40 -18.32
N VAL A 13 5.06 -1.66 -18.46
CA VAL A 13 4.02 -0.64 -18.23
C VAL A 13 4.02 -0.15 -16.78
N ILE A 14 4.13 -1.04 -15.80
CA ILE A 14 4.22 -0.66 -14.38
C ILE A 14 5.48 0.17 -14.11
N THR A 15 6.61 -0.23 -14.68
CA THR A 15 7.89 0.48 -14.52
C THR A 15 7.81 1.88 -15.13
N LEU A 16 7.24 1.98 -16.35
CA LEU A 16 7.03 3.24 -17.04
C LEU A 16 6.07 4.16 -16.25
N TYR A 17 5.05 3.60 -15.62
CA TYR A 17 4.13 4.34 -14.75
C TYR A 17 4.87 5.00 -13.58
N TYR A 18 5.69 4.25 -12.85
CA TYR A 18 6.50 4.82 -11.77
C TYR A 18 7.51 5.86 -12.28
N ALA A 19 8.20 5.57 -13.38
CA ALA A 19 9.16 6.49 -13.99
C ALA A 19 8.49 7.80 -14.45
N LEU A 20 7.29 7.71 -15.03
CA LEU A 20 6.49 8.86 -15.43
C LEU A 20 6.13 9.72 -14.22
N TRP A 21 5.59 9.13 -13.16
CA TRP A 21 5.17 9.90 -11.99
C TRP A 21 6.34 10.49 -11.20
N VAL A 22 7.42 9.73 -11.02
CA VAL A 22 8.64 10.25 -10.38
C VAL A 22 9.23 11.37 -11.24
N GLY A 23 9.34 11.17 -12.55
CA GLY A 23 9.84 12.20 -13.47
C GLY A 23 8.95 13.44 -13.52
N LEU A 24 7.62 13.27 -13.54
CA LEU A 24 6.65 14.36 -13.52
C LEU A 24 6.76 15.17 -12.23
N VAL A 25 6.81 14.51 -11.07
CA VAL A 25 6.94 15.18 -9.77
C VAL A 25 8.28 15.90 -9.69
N SER A 26 9.39 15.25 -10.03
CA SER A 26 10.71 15.88 -10.03
C SER A 26 10.78 17.09 -10.98
N TRP A 27 10.19 16.98 -12.17
CA TRP A 27 10.12 18.08 -13.13
C TRP A 27 9.29 19.25 -12.59
N LEU A 28 8.12 18.96 -12.02
CA LEU A 28 7.21 19.96 -11.47
C LEU A 28 7.87 20.76 -10.33
N LEU A 29 8.57 20.07 -9.43
CA LEU A 29 9.31 20.70 -8.33
C LEU A 29 10.46 21.58 -8.85
N SER A 30 11.20 21.10 -9.86
CA SER A 30 12.29 21.90 -10.47
C SER A 30 11.79 23.16 -11.18
N ARG A 31 10.55 23.13 -11.70
CA ARG A 31 9.96 24.24 -12.45
C ARG A 31 9.26 25.27 -11.57
N PHE A 32 8.71 24.81 -10.44
CA PHE A 32 7.92 25.60 -9.50
C PHE A 32 8.31 25.22 -8.05
N PRO A 33 9.33 25.88 -7.47
CA PRO A 33 9.77 25.58 -6.10
C PRO A 33 8.68 25.85 -5.04
N GLY A 34 7.69 26.70 -5.35
CA GLY A 34 6.52 26.92 -4.48
C GLY A 34 5.54 25.74 -4.36
N LEU A 35 5.76 24.63 -5.10
CA LEU A 35 4.94 23.41 -4.99
C LEU A 35 5.42 22.46 -3.88
N GLU A 36 6.64 22.64 -3.37
CA GLU A 36 7.17 21.86 -2.23
C GLU A 36 6.27 21.95 -1.00
N GLN A 37 5.62 23.10 -0.81
CA GLN A 37 4.69 23.28 0.31
C GLN A 37 3.39 22.46 0.17
N PHE A 38 3.02 22.00 -1.02
CA PHE A 38 1.76 21.28 -1.25
C PHE A 38 1.98 19.80 -1.54
N ILE A 39 3.10 19.46 -2.17
CA ILE A 39 3.42 18.07 -2.50
C ILE A 39 4.16 17.46 -1.31
N PRO A 40 3.66 16.34 -0.74
CA PRO A 40 4.27 15.68 0.39
C PRO A 40 5.53 14.90 -0.02
N VAL A 41 6.60 15.56 -0.47
CA VAL A 41 7.84 14.91 -0.97
C VAL A 41 9.08 15.17 -0.11
N GLY A 42 8.94 15.89 1.01
CA GLY A 42 10.06 16.29 1.89
C GLY A 42 9.99 15.81 3.35
N GLY A 43 8.92 15.12 3.77
CA GLY A 43 8.67 14.81 5.19
C GLY A 43 9.70 13.92 5.88
N ILE A 44 10.66 13.32 5.16
CA ILE A 44 11.69 12.45 5.75
C ILE A 44 12.64 13.25 6.66
N GLY A 45 12.97 14.50 6.27
CA GLY A 45 13.82 15.38 7.09
C GLY A 45 13.11 15.83 8.36
N GLU A 46 11.84 16.21 8.24
CA GLU A 46 10.97 16.60 9.37
C GLU A 46 10.76 15.44 10.36
N LEU A 47 10.61 14.19 9.86
CA LEU A 47 10.55 13.00 10.71
C LEU A 47 11.87 12.71 11.45
N ALA A 48 13.01 13.06 10.87
CA ALA A 48 14.31 12.89 11.50
C ALA A 48 14.60 13.96 12.57
N GLU A 49 14.12 15.18 12.35
CA GLU A 49 14.27 16.33 13.26
C GLU A 49 13.14 16.44 14.31
N SER A 50 12.06 15.67 14.15
CA SER A 50 10.95 15.60 15.12
C SER A 50 11.49 15.37 16.53
N ASN A 51 11.21 16.34 17.41
CA ASN A 51 11.68 16.38 18.79
C ASN A 51 11.08 15.19 19.58
N ARG A 52 11.92 14.21 19.91
CA ARG A 52 11.51 12.93 20.53
C ARG A 52 10.95 13.07 21.95
N ASP A 53 11.09 14.25 22.57
CA ASP A 53 10.89 14.44 24.01
C ASP A 53 9.68 15.32 24.37
N THR A 54 8.91 15.82 23.41
CA THR A 54 7.78 16.74 23.70
C THR A 54 6.43 16.07 23.43
N PHE A 55 5.66 15.87 24.50
CA PHE A 55 4.26 15.45 24.43
C PHE A 55 3.38 16.70 24.25
N GLU A 56 3.10 17.09 23.01
CA GLU A 56 2.20 18.21 22.76
C GLU A 56 0.73 17.87 23.10
N PRO A 57 -0.03 18.81 23.70
CA PRO A 57 -1.46 18.64 23.96
C PRO A 57 -2.29 18.50 22.66
N ILE A 58 -3.33 17.66 22.75
CA ILE A 58 -4.17 17.16 21.65
C ILE A 58 -4.81 18.25 20.77
N TYR A 59 -5.01 19.48 21.27
CA TYR A 59 -5.82 20.50 20.60
C TYR A 59 -5.03 21.50 19.73
N SER A 60 -3.76 21.78 20.04
CA SER A 60 -2.99 22.81 19.31
C SER A 60 -2.59 22.38 17.90
N SER A 61 -2.27 21.11 17.70
CA SER A 61 -1.75 20.57 16.43
C SER A 61 -2.82 20.33 15.36
N LEU A 62 -4.07 20.06 15.78
CA LEU A 62 -5.21 19.91 14.88
C LEU A 62 -5.60 21.26 14.28
N ASP A 63 -5.63 22.31 15.11
CA ASP A 63 -5.94 23.67 14.67
C ASP A 63 -4.84 24.20 13.72
N GLU A 64 -3.56 23.98 14.03
CA GLU A 64 -2.47 24.47 13.18
C GLU A 64 -2.37 23.75 11.82
N THR A 65 -2.68 22.45 11.77
CA THR A 65 -2.60 21.66 10.53
C THR A 65 -3.86 21.80 9.67
N LEU A 66 -5.06 21.77 10.26
CA LEU A 66 -6.34 21.78 9.54
C LEU A 66 -6.89 23.19 9.28
N LEU A 67 -6.59 24.18 10.13
CA LEU A 67 -7.02 25.57 9.92
C LEU A 67 -5.98 26.40 9.16
N SER A 68 -4.80 25.85 8.85
CA SER A 68 -3.90 26.49 7.89
C SER A 68 -4.61 26.63 6.53
N PRO A 69 -4.53 27.78 5.85
CA PRO A 69 -5.15 27.96 4.53
C PRO A 69 -4.73 26.91 3.49
N ALA A 70 -3.58 26.27 3.69
CA ALA A 70 -3.04 25.22 2.84
C ALA A 70 -3.37 23.78 3.31
N GLY A 71 -3.93 23.59 4.51
CA GLY A 71 -4.19 22.27 5.10
C GLY A 71 -5.08 21.36 4.25
N PRO A 72 -6.31 21.81 3.88
CA PRO A 72 -7.19 21.04 3.01
C PRO A 72 -6.58 20.77 1.62
N ALA A 73 -5.82 21.72 1.07
CA ALA A 73 -5.15 21.55 -0.21
C ALA A 73 -4.03 20.51 -0.15
N ARG A 74 -3.22 20.53 0.92
CA ARG A 74 -2.19 19.51 1.21
C ARG A 74 -2.81 18.12 1.34
N LEU A 75 -3.91 18.01 2.08
CA LEU A 75 -4.64 16.74 2.22
C LEU A 75 -5.15 16.23 0.87
N ALA A 76 -5.72 17.11 0.04
CA ALA A 76 -6.19 16.75 -1.29
C ALA A 76 -5.04 16.25 -2.18
N VAL A 77 -3.91 16.96 -2.21
CA VAL A 77 -2.72 16.56 -2.98
C VAL A 77 -2.12 15.25 -2.46
N ALA A 78 -2.02 15.07 -1.14
CA ALA A 78 -1.54 13.83 -0.54
C ALA A 78 -2.47 12.65 -0.85
N SER A 79 -3.78 12.86 -0.77
CA SER A 79 -4.78 11.84 -1.09
C SER A 79 -4.72 11.44 -2.57
N LEU A 80 -4.53 12.41 -3.47
CA LEU A 80 -4.32 12.16 -4.89
C LEU A 80 -3.01 11.40 -5.13
N GLY A 81 -1.92 11.77 -4.45
CA GLY A 81 -0.65 11.05 -4.51
C GLY A 81 -0.77 9.60 -4.05
N ALA A 82 -1.48 9.35 -2.95
CA ALA A 82 -1.76 8.00 -2.47
C ALA A 82 -2.63 7.21 -3.47
N ALA A 83 -3.65 7.85 -4.03
CA ALA A 83 -4.53 7.25 -5.05
C ALA A 83 -3.78 6.89 -6.34
N ILE A 84 -2.78 7.67 -6.73
CA ILE A 84 -1.88 7.36 -7.85
C ILE A 84 -1.02 6.15 -7.50
N MET A 85 -0.39 6.15 -6.33
CA MET A 85 0.56 5.09 -5.93
C MET A 85 -0.09 3.72 -5.71
N ILE A 86 -1.40 3.65 -5.45
CA ILE A 86 -2.11 2.37 -5.28
C ILE A 86 -2.52 1.72 -6.61
N ILE A 87 -2.52 2.44 -7.74
CA ILE A 87 -2.95 1.90 -9.04
C ILE A 87 -2.09 0.69 -9.48
N PRO A 88 -0.75 0.74 -9.43
CA PRO A 88 0.08 -0.41 -9.79
C PRO A 88 -0.15 -1.64 -8.89
N VAL A 89 -0.49 -1.41 -7.61
CA VAL A 89 -0.86 -2.47 -6.66
C VAL A 89 -2.15 -3.16 -7.08
N SER A 90 -3.15 -2.38 -7.50
CA SER A 90 -4.40 -2.91 -8.06
C SER A 90 -4.14 -3.74 -9.32
N TRP A 91 -3.27 -3.28 -10.23
CA TRP A 91 -2.87 -4.08 -11.40
C TRP A 91 -2.16 -5.38 -11.00
N ALA A 92 -1.26 -5.36 -10.02
CA ALA A 92 -0.63 -6.57 -9.50
C ALA A 92 -1.67 -7.56 -8.94
N TYR A 93 -2.70 -7.06 -8.26
CA TYR A 93 -3.83 -7.87 -7.80
C TYR A 93 -4.57 -8.56 -8.95
N PHE A 94 -4.93 -7.82 -10.01
CA PHE A 94 -5.60 -8.41 -11.19
C PHE A 94 -4.72 -9.41 -11.93
N ILE A 95 -3.42 -9.10 -12.10
CA ILE A 95 -2.47 -10.00 -12.79
C ILE A 95 -2.33 -11.32 -12.03
N THR A 96 -2.18 -11.25 -10.70
CA THR A 96 -2.02 -12.44 -9.87
C THR A 96 -3.31 -13.24 -9.71
N SER A 97 -4.46 -12.57 -9.78
CA SER A 97 -5.79 -13.18 -9.65
C SER A 97 -6.40 -13.64 -10.98
N ARG A 98 -5.69 -13.52 -12.12
CA ARG A 98 -6.23 -13.83 -13.46
C ARG A 98 -6.76 -15.27 -13.64
N ASN A 99 -6.37 -16.20 -12.76
CA ASN A 99 -6.84 -17.59 -12.75
C ASN A 99 -7.85 -17.88 -11.63
N LYS A 100 -8.35 -16.85 -10.93
CA LYS A 100 -9.27 -16.92 -9.79
C LYS A 100 -10.37 -15.88 -9.96
N GLU A 101 -11.50 -16.07 -9.28
CA GLU A 101 -12.54 -15.04 -9.22
C GLU A 101 -12.01 -13.80 -8.50
N VAL A 102 -12.16 -12.64 -9.14
CA VAL A 102 -11.80 -11.34 -8.58
C VAL A 102 -12.97 -10.84 -7.75
N ASP A 103 -12.73 -10.56 -6.48
CA ASP A 103 -13.71 -9.94 -5.60
C ASP A 103 -13.72 -8.42 -5.86
N GLN A 104 -14.85 -7.94 -6.40
CA GLN A 104 -15.05 -6.53 -6.74
C GLN A 104 -15.04 -5.63 -5.50
N HIS A 105 -15.64 -6.06 -4.39
CA HIS A 105 -15.68 -5.29 -3.16
C HIS A 105 -14.29 -5.15 -2.57
N PHE A 106 -13.50 -6.23 -2.64
CA PHE A 106 -12.11 -6.20 -2.22
C PHE A 106 -11.26 -5.25 -3.09
N ALA A 107 -11.39 -5.32 -4.41
CA ALA A 107 -10.67 -4.43 -5.33
C ALA A 107 -10.99 -2.95 -5.07
N GLN A 108 -12.26 -2.62 -4.85
CA GLN A 108 -12.69 -1.26 -4.47
C GLN A 108 -12.08 -0.84 -3.13
N THR A 109 -12.08 -1.74 -2.14
CA THR A 109 -11.53 -1.47 -0.80
C THR A 109 -10.06 -1.10 -0.87
N ILE A 110 -9.24 -1.87 -1.60
CA ILE A 110 -7.80 -1.60 -1.71
C ILE A 110 -7.54 -0.21 -2.30
N VAL A 111 -8.34 0.23 -3.27
CA VAL A 111 -8.15 1.54 -3.93
C VAL A 111 -8.57 2.71 -3.05
N VAL A 112 -9.63 2.55 -2.26
CA VAL A 112 -10.16 3.62 -1.39
C VAL A 112 -9.37 3.73 -0.08
N MET A 113 -8.83 2.62 0.42
CA MET A 113 -8.20 2.55 1.73
C MET A 113 -7.02 3.54 1.96
N PRO A 114 -6.09 3.76 1.01
CA PRO A 114 -5.00 4.72 1.19
C PRO A 114 -5.50 6.15 1.42
N ILE A 115 -6.60 6.56 0.77
CA ILE A 115 -7.16 7.91 0.91
C ILE A 115 -7.65 8.14 2.35
N VAL A 116 -8.37 7.16 2.89
CA VAL A 116 -8.86 7.21 4.27
C VAL A 116 -7.69 7.26 5.26
N VAL A 117 -6.67 6.42 5.03
CA VAL A 117 -5.51 6.33 5.90
C VAL A 117 -4.65 7.59 5.83
N THR A 118 -4.51 8.23 4.67
CA THR A 118 -3.83 9.52 4.50
C THR A 118 -4.47 10.59 5.38
N GLY A 119 -5.79 10.72 5.34
CA GLY A 119 -6.52 11.67 6.21
C GLY A 119 -6.32 11.36 7.69
N ILE A 120 -6.43 10.08 8.08
CA ILE A 120 -6.16 9.64 9.45
C ILE A 120 -4.74 10.03 9.89
N SER A 121 -3.71 9.74 9.08
CA SER A 121 -2.33 10.02 9.45
C SER A 121 -2.03 11.51 9.64
N MET A 122 -2.64 12.39 8.83
CA MET A 122 -2.50 13.84 9.00
C MET A 122 -3.13 14.33 10.31
N ILE A 123 -4.24 13.72 10.73
CA ILE A 123 -4.91 14.06 12.00
C ILE A 123 -4.06 13.61 13.20
N VAL A 124 -3.39 12.46 13.11
CA VAL A 124 -2.72 11.83 14.27
C VAL A 124 -1.24 12.20 14.41
N MET A 125 -0.61 12.81 13.40
CA MET A 125 0.84 12.96 13.27
C MET A 125 1.56 13.40 14.55
N ASN A 126 1.05 14.44 15.19
CA ASN A 126 1.72 15.11 16.31
C ASN A 126 1.10 14.74 17.67
N SER A 127 0.32 13.64 17.75
CA SER A 127 -0.30 13.22 19.00
C SER A 127 -0.31 11.70 19.17
N ILE A 128 0.61 11.23 20.00
CA ILE A 128 0.70 9.82 20.41
C ILE A 128 -0.61 9.35 21.06
N ALA A 129 -1.21 10.19 21.93
CA ALA A 129 -2.47 9.86 22.59
C ALA A 129 -3.62 9.65 21.59
N LEU A 130 -3.70 10.50 20.56
CA LEU A 130 -4.70 10.38 19.49
C LEU A 130 -4.45 9.12 18.65
N ALA A 131 -3.19 8.87 18.26
CA ALA A 131 -2.81 7.66 17.53
C ALA A 131 -3.20 6.38 18.29
N PHE A 132 -2.92 6.30 19.60
CA PHE A 132 -3.30 5.17 20.44
C PHE A 132 -4.82 5.03 20.60
N SER A 133 -5.54 6.13 20.82
CA SER A 133 -7.01 6.13 20.92
C SER A 133 -7.66 5.60 19.64
N LEU A 134 -7.20 6.09 18.49
CA LEU A 134 -7.71 5.65 17.20
C LEU A 134 -7.38 4.19 16.92
N ALA A 135 -6.17 3.74 17.25
CA ALA A 135 -5.79 2.32 17.15
C ALA A 135 -6.73 1.44 18.00
N GLY A 136 -7.10 1.88 19.20
CA GLY A 136 -8.08 1.21 20.05
C GLY A 136 -9.47 1.11 19.42
N ILE A 137 -9.96 2.20 18.82
CA ILE A 137 -11.25 2.21 18.11
C ILE A 137 -11.21 1.26 16.91
N VAL A 138 -10.15 1.30 16.10
CA VAL A 138 -9.99 0.42 14.93
C VAL A 138 -9.89 -1.05 15.35
N ALA A 139 -9.18 -1.36 16.43
CA ALA A 139 -9.10 -2.71 16.98
C ALA A 139 -10.48 -3.22 17.44
N ALA A 140 -11.27 -2.38 18.12
CA ALA A 140 -12.64 -2.71 18.51
C ALA A 140 -13.53 -2.98 17.29
N VAL A 141 -13.37 -2.21 16.22
CA VAL A 141 -14.08 -2.42 14.94
C VAL A 141 -13.63 -3.71 14.25
N ARG A 142 -12.34 -4.06 14.29
CA ARG A 142 -11.80 -5.27 13.65
C ARG A 142 -12.29 -6.57 14.28
N PHE A 143 -12.64 -6.58 15.57
CA PHE A 143 -13.18 -7.79 16.23
C PHE A 143 -14.47 -8.33 15.59
N ARG A 144 -15.13 -7.58 14.71
CA ARG A 144 -16.31 -8.04 13.95
C ARG A 144 -16.06 -8.38 12.48
N PHE A 145 -14.82 -8.31 11.98
CA PHE A 145 -14.49 -8.56 10.57
C PHE A 145 -13.45 -9.67 10.41
N SER A 146 -13.83 -10.76 9.77
CA SER A 146 -12.90 -11.82 9.36
C SER A 146 -12.28 -11.48 8.00
N LEU A 147 -10.98 -11.70 7.84
CA LEU A 147 -10.31 -11.61 6.54
C LEU A 147 -10.30 -13.00 5.90
N ASP A 148 -10.97 -13.14 4.76
CA ASP A 148 -11.19 -14.45 4.12
C ASP A 148 -9.90 -15.12 3.60
N LYS A 149 -8.88 -14.33 3.24
CA LYS A 149 -7.63 -14.85 2.66
C LYS A 149 -6.40 -14.08 3.15
N PRO A 150 -5.31 -14.75 3.56
CA PRO A 150 -4.06 -14.09 3.96
C PRO A 150 -3.48 -13.17 2.88
N SER A 151 -3.66 -13.51 1.59
CA SER A 151 -3.21 -12.66 0.49
C SER A 151 -3.93 -11.31 0.47
N HIS A 152 -5.23 -11.27 0.79
CA HIS A 152 -6.00 -10.04 0.83
C HIS A 152 -5.52 -9.11 1.96
N ALA A 153 -5.12 -9.69 3.10
CA ALA A 153 -4.52 -8.93 4.19
C ALA A 153 -3.25 -8.18 3.74
N MET A 154 -2.39 -8.80 2.94
CA MET A 154 -1.15 -8.18 2.43
C MET A 154 -1.41 -6.94 1.57
N TYR A 155 -2.43 -6.99 0.69
CA TYR A 155 -2.82 -5.85 -0.13
C TYR A 155 -3.44 -4.72 0.72
N ILE A 156 -4.16 -5.06 1.79
CA ILE A 156 -4.66 -4.06 2.74
C ILE A 156 -3.48 -3.40 3.49
N PHE A 157 -2.51 -4.18 3.94
CA PHE A 157 -1.34 -3.64 4.64
C PHE A 157 -0.54 -2.67 3.78
N VAL A 158 -0.25 -3.01 2.52
CA VAL A 158 0.45 -2.08 1.62
C VAL A 158 -0.38 -0.82 1.35
N ALA A 159 -1.71 -0.94 1.22
CA ALA A 159 -2.59 0.20 1.02
C ALA A 159 -2.55 1.16 2.23
N ILE A 160 -2.55 0.61 3.45
CA ILE A 160 -2.37 1.37 4.68
C ILE A 160 -0.98 2.03 4.69
N SER A 161 0.09 1.30 4.38
CA SER A 161 1.44 1.86 4.37
C SER A 161 1.61 3.00 3.37
N ILE A 162 1.01 2.89 2.18
CA ILE A 162 1.00 3.98 1.17
C ILE A 162 0.24 5.20 1.71
N GLY A 163 -0.94 4.97 2.31
CA GLY A 163 -1.74 6.04 2.91
C GLY A 163 -1.01 6.78 4.03
N LEU A 164 -0.37 6.03 4.94
CA LEU A 164 0.43 6.57 6.03
C LEU A 164 1.61 7.39 5.50
N GLY A 165 2.38 6.82 4.56
CA GLY A 165 3.53 7.51 3.95
C GLY A 165 3.14 8.82 3.26
N SER A 166 2.02 8.82 2.53
CA SER A 166 1.51 10.04 1.89
C SER A 166 1.02 11.07 2.89
N GLY A 167 0.28 10.64 3.91
CA GLY A 167 -0.28 11.57 4.90
C GLY A 167 0.75 12.13 5.88
N VAL A 168 1.89 11.45 6.04
CA VAL A 168 3.01 12.00 6.83
C VAL A 168 3.93 12.94 6.05
N GLY A 169 3.59 13.31 4.81
CA GLY A 169 4.45 14.17 4.02
C GLY A 169 5.58 13.43 3.28
N ALA A 170 5.58 12.09 3.27
CA ALA A 170 6.66 11.25 2.73
C ALA A 170 6.19 10.36 1.57
N LEU A 171 5.65 10.97 0.52
CA LEU A 171 5.16 10.30 -0.70
C LEU A 171 6.25 9.49 -1.41
N GLY A 172 7.52 9.91 -1.33
CA GLY A 172 8.64 9.12 -1.84
C GLY A 172 8.75 7.75 -1.19
N ILE A 173 8.55 7.67 0.14
CA ILE A 173 8.52 6.40 0.88
C ILE A 173 7.32 5.56 0.43
N ALA A 174 6.14 6.18 0.28
CA ALA A 174 4.95 5.49 -0.22
C ALA A 174 5.17 4.87 -1.62
N ALA A 175 5.85 5.59 -2.51
CA ALA A 175 6.20 5.10 -3.84
C ALA A 175 7.16 3.90 -3.78
N VAL A 176 8.18 3.95 -2.92
CA VAL A 176 9.13 2.84 -2.71
C VAL A 176 8.42 1.60 -2.17
N ILE A 177 7.55 1.76 -1.17
CA ILE A 177 6.76 0.66 -0.58
C ILE A 177 5.87 0.03 -1.65
N SER A 178 5.16 0.85 -2.43
CA SER A 178 4.30 0.37 -3.51
C SER A 178 5.09 -0.40 -4.57
N ALA A 179 6.21 0.16 -5.03
CA ALA A 179 7.08 -0.48 -6.01
C ALA A 179 7.65 -1.80 -5.49
N ALA A 180 8.19 -1.82 -4.27
CA ALA A 180 8.76 -3.02 -3.66
C ALA A 180 7.72 -4.14 -3.54
N PHE A 181 6.51 -3.82 -3.08
CA PHE A 181 5.42 -4.79 -2.97
C PHE A 181 4.98 -5.34 -4.33
N VAL A 182 4.82 -4.47 -5.33
CA VAL A 182 4.43 -4.88 -6.70
C VAL A 182 5.49 -5.79 -7.32
N TYR A 183 6.78 -5.40 -7.27
CA TYR A 183 7.84 -6.24 -7.83
C TYR A 183 7.96 -7.57 -7.10
N ALA A 184 7.91 -7.59 -5.76
CA ALA A 184 7.94 -8.84 -5.00
C ALA A 184 6.79 -9.76 -5.39
N THR A 185 5.57 -9.22 -5.47
CA THR A 185 4.36 -9.98 -5.82
C THR A 185 4.45 -10.57 -7.23
N LEU A 186 4.90 -9.78 -8.21
CA LEU A 186 5.06 -10.21 -9.59
C LEU A 186 6.19 -11.24 -9.76
N ILE A 187 7.29 -11.10 -9.02
CA ILE A 187 8.39 -12.08 -8.99
C ILE A 187 7.90 -13.41 -8.42
N ILE A 188 7.26 -13.40 -7.25
CA ILE A 188 6.72 -14.61 -6.61
C ILE A 188 5.72 -15.32 -7.53
N TRP A 189 4.82 -14.55 -8.15
CA TRP A 189 3.85 -15.08 -9.11
C TRP A 189 4.54 -15.73 -10.31
N LYS A 190 5.59 -15.10 -10.86
CA LYS A 190 6.37 -15.64 -11.97
C LYS A 190 7.10 -16.93 -11.59
N LEU A 191 7.68 -16.98 -10.38
CA LEU A 191 8.36 -18.16 -9.86
C LEU A 191 7.40 -19.32 -9.57
N GLN A 192 6.08 -19.10 -9.67
CA GLN A 192 5.03 -20.07 -9.28
C GLN A 192 5.27 -20.65 -7.88
N TYR A 193 5.83 -19.82 -7.00
CA TYR A 193 6.22 -20.21 -5.66
C TYR A 193 4.98 -20.68 -4.88
N GLY A 194 5.08 -21.82 -4.20
CA GLY A 194 3.95 -22.42 -3.49
C GLY A 194 3.01 -23.29 -4.33
N LYS A 195 3.21 -23.40 -5.66
CA LYS A 195 2.74 -24.60 -6.37
C LYS A 195 3.63 -25.75 -5.92
N VAL A 196 3.29 -26.38 -4.80
CA VAL A 196 3.93 -27.62 -4.36
C VAL A 196 3.91 -28.57 -5.54
N LEU A 197 5.02 -29.29 -5.69
CA LEU A 197 5.25 -30.41 -6.58
C LEU A 197 4.13 -31.47 -6.45
N SER A 198 2.90 -31.19 -6.90
CA SER A 198 1.92 -32.22 -7.23
C SER A 198 2.34 -32.88 -8.55
N GLY A 199 3.62 -33.25 -8.63
CA GLY A 199 4.07 -34.19 -9.63
C GLY A 199 3.42 -35.53 -9.33
N PRO A 200 3.22 -36.37 -10.36
CA PRO A 200 2.66 -37.73 -10.21
C PRO A 200 3.31 -38.53 -9.07
N PHE A 201 4.58 -38.24 -8.77
CA PHE A 201 5.40 -38.87 -7.74
C PHE A 201 4.85 -38.71 -6.31
N LEU A 202 4.42 -37.52 -5.89
CA LEU A 202 3.88 -37.31 -4.54
C LEU A 202 2.47 -37.88 -4.37
N SER A 203 1.66 -37.86 -5.43
CA SER A 203 0.35 -38.55 -5.44
C SER A 203 0.48 -40.07 -5.46
N MET A 204 1.56 -40.63 -6.03
CA MET A 204 1.83 -42.07 -5.96
C MET A 204 2.25 -42.49 -4.54
N LEU A 205 3.05 -41.69 -3.85
CA LEU A 205 3.44 -41.97 -2.47
C LEU A 205 2.26 -41.87 -1.50
N ALA A 206 1.38 -40.87 -1.67
CA ALA A 206 0.19 -40.71 -0.83
C ALA A 206 -0.94 -41.72 -1.12
N ARG A 207 -0.89 -42.43 -2.25
CA ARG A 207 -1.89 -43.45 -2.62
C ARG A 207 -1.55 -44.84 -2.08
N ARG A 208 -0.28 -45.12 -1.80
CA ARG A 208 0.19 -46.44 -1.38
C ARG A 208 -0.28 -46.84 0.03
N ASP A 209 -0.48 -45.88 0.93
CA ASP A 209 -0.85 -46.18 2.32
C ASP A 209 -2.37 -46.34 2.55
N ARG A 210 -3.20 -46.24 1.50
CA ARG A 210 -4.67 -46.29 1.63
C ARG A 210 -5.29 -47.64 1.28
N GLU A 211 -4.48 -48.64 0.91
CA GLU A 211 -4.96 -49.97 0.51
C GLU A 211 -4.70 -51.06 1.58
N GLU A 212 -4.10 -50.73 2.74
CA GLU A 212 -3.79 -51.72 3.79
C GLU A 212 -4.83 -51.81 4.93
N ASP A 213 -5.85 -50.95 4.97
CA ASP A 213 -6.88 -50.94 6.04
C ASP A 213 -8.17 -51.70 5.69
N GLU A 214 -8.18 -52.47 4.58
CA GLU A 214 -9.35 -53.27 4.15
C GLU A 214 -9.02 -54.77 4.17
N TYR A 215 -8.75 -55.32 5.35
CA TYR A 215 -8.81 -56.76 5.65
C TYR A 215 -9.25 -57.04 7.10
#